data_AF-A0A3B8U1S0-F1
#
_entry.id   AF-A0A3B8U1S0-F1
#
_cell.length_a   1.000
_cell.length_b   1.000
_cell.length_c   1.000
_cell.angle_alpha   90.00
_cell.angle_beta   90.00
_cell.angle_gamma   90.00
#
_symmetry.space_group_name_H-M   'P 1'
#
loop_
_entity.id
_entity.type
_entity.pdbx_description
1 polymer ?
#
loop_
_entity_poly.entity_id
_entity_poly.type
_entity_poly.pdbx_seq_one_letter_code
_entity_poly.pdbx_strand_id
1 'polypeptide(L)'
;MFGLGKLNAAVVGTGYMASRMAAVMNSSGNVRPYAVVSRDLDRALAFGRENGFRKAYDSMEKMLDDKKVDLVYIATPASEHAEEVRLCIERGTPVLCETPIALTSAEAESLFALASSLNVLVVEAVHTRFLPFFKQIVSVISSGAIGSPVMLTAYMASDIENTARLQRPSLGGGALGDQGYFLLHFASMVFGDRVKRIQSGCVFTPSRVDRQINILLQYKDDRMAVLTSTTSGNGESRAVVQGTKGYMVITDLRNYESVTVYGSGGNKTASYKRPRQKSEFEFELAAFTAALKSKWTECPEIPHAQSVSIMHMMDFIRKQLGISYEDIQTSPLYGLPDPGASGGMQIPGEAAPVADSGMQISEDSLPPADSGMQISEDSLPPADSGMQISEETVPPADGGSAEEIPPLEEADWKEID
;
A
#
# COMPACT_ATOMS: atom_id res chain seq x y z
N MET A 1 -31.02 -18.92 -7.25
CA MET A 1 -30.58 -17.53 -7.00
C MET A 1 -30.33 -16.88 -8.35
N PHE A 2 -31.17 -15.92 -8.76
CA PHE A 2 -30.86 -15.12 -9.94
C PHE A 2 -29.62 -14.29 -9.62
N GLY A 3 -28.46 -14.71 -10.14
CA GLY A 3 -27.22 -13.98 -9.98
C GLY A 3 -27.35 -12.63 -10.65
N LEU A 4 -27.14 -11.54 -9.91
CA LEU A 4 -26.85 -10.24 -10.50
C LEU A 4 -25.81 -10.46 -11.61
N GLY A 5 -26.10 -9.96 -12.82
CA GLY A 5 -25.15 -9.98 -13.93
C GLY A 5 -23.84 -9.27 -13.55
N LYS A 6 -22.82 -9.32 -14.42
CA LYS A 6 -21.55 -8.62 -14.17
C LYS A 6 -21.80 -7.14 -13.84
N LEU A 7 -21.28 -6.69 -12.71
CA LEU A 7 -21.37 -5.29 -12.25
C LEU A 7 -20.46 -4.41 -13.09
N ASN A 8 -20.96 -3.24 -13.49
CA ASN A 8 -20.23 -2.19 -14.17
C ASN A 8 -19.52 -1.30 -13.13
N ALA A 9 -18.19 -1.32 -13.14
CA ALA A 9 -17.41 -0.43 -12.29
C ALA A 9 -16.99 0.84 -13.04
N ALA A 10 -17.13 1.98 -12.38
CA ALA A 10 -16.41 3.19 -12.74
C ALA A 10 -15.12 3.29 -11.92
N VAL A 11 -14.03 3.76 -12.53
CA VAL A 11 -12.76 4.06 -11.85
C VAL A 11 -12.48 5.55 -11.93
N VAL A 12 -12.21 6.19 -10.79
CA VAL A 12 -11.83 7.60 -10.71
C VAL A 12 -10.31 7.70 -10.54
N GLY A 13 -9.66 8.38 -11.49
CA GLY A 13 -8.21 8.46 -11.60
C GLY A 13 -7.64 7.52 -12.65
N THR A 14 -6.44 7.86 -13.15
CA THR A 14 -5.72 7.13 -14.22
C THR A 14 -4.30 6.78 -13.79
N GLY A 15 -4.08 6.62 -12.48
CA GLY A 15 -2.77 6.33 -11.90
C GLY A 15 -2.45 4.85 -11.79
N TYR A 16 -1.36 4.54 -11.09
CA TYR A 16 -0.88 3.17 -10.86
C TYR A 16 -1.95 2.26 -10.21
N MET A 17 -2.65 2.73 -9.17
CA MET A 17 -3.68 1.94 -8.51
C MET A 17 -4.90 1.70 -9.41
N ALA A 18 -5.28 2.71 -10.22
CA ALA A 18 -6.35 2.55 -11.19
C ALA A 18 -6.05 1.43 -12.21
N SER A 19 -4.81 1.33 -12.72
CA SER A 19 -4.44 0.29 -13.69
C SER A 19 -4.38 -1.10 -13.05
N ARG A 20 -3.86 -1.20 -11.82
CA ARG A 20 -3.88 -2.44 -11.03
C ARG A 20 -5.31 -2.94 -10.81
N MET A 21 -6.22 -2.05 -10.40
CA MET A 21 -7.61 -2.42 -10.17
C MET A 21 -8.33 -2.76 -11.49
N ALA A 22 -8.06 -2.05 -12.58
CA ALA A 22 -8.61 -2.40 -13.89
C ALA A 22 -8.20 -3.81 -14.33
N ALA A 23 -6.93 -4.19 -14.11
CA ALA A 23 -6.46 -5.56 -14.36
C ALA A 23 -7.19 -6.59 -13.48
N VAL A 24 -7.42 -6.28 -12.20
CA VAL A 24 -8.23 -7.13 -11.30
C VAL A 24 -9.65 -7.28 -11.83
N MET A 25 -10.33 -6.18 -12.18
CA MET A 25 -11.69 -6.19 -12.73
C MET A 25 -11.77 -7.02 -14.02
N ASN A 26 -10.81 -6.86 -14.94
CA ASN A 26 -10.74 -7.63 -16.19
C ASN A 26 -10.55 -9.13 -15.95
N SER A 27 -9.76 -9.50 -14.94
CA SER A 27 -9.58 -10.90 -14.55
C SER A 27 -10.74 -11.44 -13.67
N SER A 28 -11.64 -10.56 -13.24
CA SER A 28 -12.76 -10.90 -12.38
C SER A 28 -13.92 -11.47 -13.20
N GLY A 29 -14.60 -12.48 -12.65
CA GLY A 29 -15.80 -13.05 -13.27
C GLY A 29 -17.06 -12.19 -13.06
N ASN A 30 -17.03 -11.23 -12.14
CA ASN A 30 -18.22 -10.61 -11.56
C ASN A 30 -18.30 -9.08 -11.70
N VAL A 31 -17.18 -8.42 -12.03
CA VAL A 31 -17.09 -6.98 -12.24
C VAL A 31 -16.43 -6.74 -13.59
N ARG A 32 -16.76 -5.66 -14.27
CA ARG A 32 -16.06 -5.24 -15.50
C ARG A 32 -15.71 -3.76 -15.45
N PRO A 33 -14.56 -3.35 -16.00
CA PRO A 33 -14.25 -1.95 -16.19
C PRO A 33 -15.24 -1.35 -17.19
N TYR A 34 -16.08 -0.42 -16.74
CA TYR A 34 -17.12 0.19 -17.55
C TYR A 34 -16.78 1.63 -17.91
N ALA A 35 -16.53 2.46 -16.89
CA ALA A 35 -16.22 3.88 -17.07
C ALA A 35 -14.91 4.25 -16.37
N VAL A 36 -14.16 5.20 -16.93
CA VAL A 36 -13.02 5.84 -16.26
C VAL A 36 -13.21 7.35 -16.23
N VAL A 37 -12.77 7.99 -15.15
CA VAL A 37 -12.86 9.44 -14.94
C VAL A 37 -11.47 10.04 -14.75
N SER A 38 -11.20 11.13 -15.46
CA SER A 38 -10.04 12.01 -15.26
C SER A 38 -10.47 13.44 -15.52
N ARG A 39 -9.87 14.43 -14.86
CA ARG A 39 -10.10 15.86 -15.17
C ARG A 39 -9.67 16.24 -16.60
N ASP A 40 -8.85 15.39 -17.21
CA ASP A 40 -8.36 15.49 -18.58
C ASP A 40 -8.97 14.33 -19.38
N LEU A 41 -9.89 14.68 -20.29
CA LEU A 41 -10.67 13.70 -21.06
C LEU A 41 -9.78 12.84 -21.97
N ASP A 42 -8.76 13.43 -22.59
CA ASP A 42 -7.85 12.71 -23.48
C ASP A 42 -7.08 11.63 -22.70
N ARG A 43 -6.68 11.96 -21.48
CA ARG A 43 -6.05 11.01 -20.56
C ARG A 43 -7.00 9.90 -20.14
N ALA A 44 -8.26 10.20 -19.85
CA ALA A 44 -9.28 9.19 -19.56
C ALA A 44 -9.51 8.26 -20.76
N LEU A 45 -9.58 8.81 -21.98
CA LEU A 45 -9.74 8.04 -23.21
C LEU A 45 -8.55 7.13 -23.47
N ALA A 46 -7.31 7.65 -23.35
CA ALA A 46 -6.10 6.87 -23.53
C ALA A 46 -6.01 5.72 -22.51
N PHE A 47 -6.20 6.03 -21.22
CA PHE A 47 -6.22 5.03 -20.15
C PHE A 47 -7.33 3.99 -20.36
N GLY A 48 -8.51 4.45 -20.78
CA GLY A 48 -9.66 3.60 -21.04
C GLY A 48 -9.41 2.57 -22.13
N ARG A 49 -8.78 2.98 -23.24
CA ARG A 49 -8.37 2.10 -24.34
C ARG A 49 -7.37 1.05 -23.89
N GLU A 50 -6.36 1.46 -23.12
CA GLU A 50 -5.29 0.56 -22.63
C GLU A 50 -5.83 -0.49 -21.63
N ASN A 51 -6.77 -0.08 -20.78
CA ASN A 51 -7.23 -0.90 -19.65
C ASN A 51 -8.61 -1.55 -19.86
N GLY A 52 -9.20 -1.40 -21.05
CA GLY A 52 -10.44 -2.08 -21.43
C GLY A 52 -11.74 -1.45 -20.92
N PHE A 53 -11.76 -0.15 -20.62
CA PHE A 53 -12.98 0.58 -20.26
C PHE A 53 -13.81 0.90 -21.50
N ARG A 54 -15.13 0.96 -21.34
CA ARG A 54 -16.06 1.26 -22.44
C ARG A 54 -16.37 2.75 -22.60
N LYS A 55 -16.25 3.51 -21.52
CA LYS A 55 -16.56 4.94 -21.47
C LYS A 55 -15.47 5.71 -20.73
N ALA A 56 -15.29 6.96 -21.12
CA ALA A 56 -14.43 7.93 -20.45
C ALA A 56 -15.26 9.18 -20.13
N TYR A 57 -15.01 9.78 -18.98
CA TYR A 57 -15.65 11.02 -18.54
C TYR A 57 -14.59 12.01 -18.04
N ASP A 58 -14.87 13.30 -18.20
CA ASP A 58 -14.06 14.42 -17.73
C ASP A 58 -14.40 14.87 -16.30
N SER A 59 -15.48 14.31 -15.72
CA SER A 59 -16.04 14.71 -14.43
C SER A 59 -16.79 13.55 -13.78
N MET A 60 -16.79 13.52 -12.44
CA MET A 60 -17.47 12.47 -11.68
C MET A 60 -18.99 12.62 -11.75
N GLU A 61 -19.50 13.84 -11.81
CA GLU A 61 -20.93 14.12 -11.87
C GLU A 61 -21.57 13.51 -13.13
N LYS A 62 -20.95 13.71 -14.30
CA LYS A 62 -21.39 13.10 -15.56
C LYS A 62 -21.35 11.58 -15.49
N MET A 63 -20.32 11.01 -14.86
CA MET A 63 -20.20 9.56 -14.67
C MET A 63 -21.30 9.03 -13.73
N LEU A 64 -21.59 9.70 -12.63
CA LEU A 64 -22.61 9.30 -11.65
C LEU A 64 -24.04 9.46 -12.17
N ASP A 65 -24.25 10.31 -13.18
CA ASP A 65 -25.52 10.39 -13.89
C ASP A 65 -25.76 9.18 -14.83
N ASP A 66 -24.72 8.42 -15.18
CA ASP A 66 -24.83 7.19 -15.97
C ASP A 66 -25.42 6.03 -15.16
N LYS A 67 -26.69 5.72 -15.44
CA LYS A 67 -27.45 4.64 -14.78
C LYS A 67 -26.91 3.24 -15.03
N LYS A 68 -25.89 3.08 -15.89
CA LYS A 68 -25.19 1.80 -16.06
C LYS A 68 -24.05 1.62 -15.05
N VAL A 69 -23.62 2.63 -14.30
CA VAL A 69 -22.59 2.47 -13.27
C VAL A 69 -23.20 1.84 -12.01
N ASP A 70 -22.68 0.67 -11.61
CA ASP A 70 -23.17 -0.07 -10.44
C ASP A 70 -22.33 0.21 -9.18
N LEU A 71 -21.05 0.54 -9.35
CA LEU A 71 -20.11 0.85 -8.27
C LEU A 71 -18.99 1.77 -8.75
N VAL A 72 -18.35 2.47 -7.82
CA VAL A 72 -17.19 3.34 -8.07
C VAL A 72 -15.98 2.84 -7.28
N TYR A 73 -14.83 2.78 -7.95
CA TYR A 73 -13.53 2.65 -7.30
C TYR A 73 -12.75 3.97 -7.43
N ILE A 74 -12.35 4.54 -6.30
CA ILE A 74 -11.63 5.81 -6.24
C ILE A 74 -10.14 5.54 -6.03
N ALA A 75 -9.31 5.98 -6.96
CA ALA A 75 -7.85 5.77 -6.99
C ALA A 75 -7.06 7.06 -7.21
N THR A 76 -7.63 8.18 -6.79
CA THR A 76 -7.01 9.50 -6.79
C THR A 76 -6.06 9.64 -5.59
N PRO A 77 -5.34 10.76 -5.43
CA PRO A 77 -4.61 11.02 -4.19
C PRO A 77 -5.56 11.20 -2.99
N ALA A 78 -5.10 10.85 -1.79
CA ALA A 78 -5.90 10.90 -0.56
C ALA A 78 -6.50 12.28 -0.23
N SER A 79 -5.94 13.36 -0.78
CA SER A 79 -6.50 14.72 -0.68
C SER A 79 -7.85 14.89 -1.36
N GLU A 80 -8.15 14.08 -2.37
CA GLU A 80 -9.39 14.19 -3.14
C GLU A 80 -10.47 13.24 -2.62
N HIS A 81 -10.09 12.17 -1.91
CA HIS A 81 -10.99 11.08 -1.53
C HIS A 81 -12.25 11.56 -0.80
N ALA A 82 -12.14 12.48 0.15
CA ALA A 82 -13.28 12.88 0.96
C ALA A 82 -14.42 13.49 0.12
N GLU A 83 -14.08 14.40 -0.79
CA GLU A 83 -15.06 15.02 -1.67
C GLU A 83 -15.65 14.02 -2.68
N GLU A 84 -14.80 13.18 -3.26
CA GLU A 84 -15.19 12.18 -4.27
C GLU A 84 -16.08 11.07 -3.67
N VAL A 85 -15.74 10.59 -2.47
CA VAL A 85 -16.54 9.62 -1.70
C VAL A 85 -17.88 10.26 -1.32
N ARG A 86 -17.88 11.50 -0.80
CA ARG A 86 -19.11 12.22 -0.43
C ARG A 86 -20.07 12.31 -1.62
N LEU A 87 -19.57 12.71 -2.80
CA LEU A 87 -20.37 12.83 -4.02
C LEU A 87 -21.02 11.48 -4.41
N CYS A 88 -20.28 10.38 -4.31
CA CYS A 88 -20.85 9.06 -4.57
C CYS A 88 -21.94 8.67 -3.56
N ILE A 89 -21.72 8.96 -2.26
CA ILE A 89 -22.71 8.70 -1.21
C ILE A 89 -23.99 9.51 -1.47
N GLU A 90 -23.88 10.79 -1.80
CA GLU A 90 -25.02 11.67 -2.11
C GLU A 90 -25.83 11.19 -3.33
N ARG A 91 -25.18 10.48 -4.26
CA ARG A 91 -25.82 9.84 -5.42
C ARG A 91 -26.31 8.41 -5.17
N GLY A 92 -26.07 7.87 -3.96
CA GLY A 92 -26.46 6.52 -3.59
C GLY A 92 -25.61 5.43 -4.26
N THR A 93 -24.42 5.77 -4.74
CA THR A 93 -23.55 4.85 -5.49
C THR A 93 -22.53 4.18 -4.56
N PRO A 94 -22.46 2.84 -4.51
CA PRO A 94 -21.46 2.11 -3.70
C PRO A 94 -20.02 2.49 -4.06
N VAL A 95 -19.16 2.62 -3.04
CA VAL A 95 -17.77 3.09 -3.20
C VAL A 95 -16.75 2.17 -2.53
N LEU A 96 -15.75 1.74 -3.30
CA LEU A 96 -14.48 1.22 -2.79
C LEU A 96 -13.40 2.30 -2.98
N CYS A 97 -12.88 2.87 -1.91
CA CYS A 97 -11.95 4.00 -1.97
C CYS A 97 -10.54 3.58 -1.56
N GLU A 98 -9.53 4.00 -2.32
CA GLU A 98 -8.12 3.87 -1.93
C GLU A 98 -7.84 4.48 -0.54
N THR A 99 -6.74 4.03 0.05
CA THR A 99 -6.36 4.33 1.42
C THR A 99 -5.28 5.43 1.49
N PRO A 100 -5.26 6.27 2.55
CA PRO A 100 -6.32 6.46 3.55
C PRO A 100 -7.59 7.05 2.92
N ILE A 101 -8.77 6.67 3.41
CA ILE A 101 -10.06 7.14 2.85
C ILE A 101 -10.27 8.66 2.97
N ALA A 102 -9.54 9.32 3.87
CA ALA A 102 -9.55 10.77 4.05
C ALA A 102 -8.21 11.23 4.64
N LEU A 103 -7.96 12.54 4.66
CA LEU A 103 -6.74 13.08 5.27
C LEU A 103 -6.85 13.18 6.79
N THR A 104 -8.04 13.38 7.34
CA THR A 104 -8.28 13.55 8.79
C THR A 104 -9.32 12.58 9.35
N SER A 105 -9.29 12.34 10.66
CA SER A 105 -10.35 11.54 11.31
C SER A 105 -11.71 12.21 11.24
N ALA A 106 -11.78 13.54 11.32
CA ALA A 106 -13.04 14.29 11.22
C ALA A 106 -13.72 14.10 9.85
N GLU A 107 -12.96 14.14 8.76
CA GLU A 107 -13.47 13.81 7.43
C GLU A 107 -13.96 12.37 7.36
N ALA A 108 -13.16 11.41 7.80
CA ALA A 108 -13.54 9.99 7.79
C ALA A 108 -14.83 9.73 8.60
N GLU A 109 -14.95 10.30 9.80
CA GLU A 109 -16.17 10.24 10.62
C GLU A 109 -17.39 10.80 9.88
N SER A 110 -17.24 11.98 9.25
CA SER A 110 -18.32 12.61 8.49
C SER A 110 -18.77 11.74 7.31
N LEU A 111 -17.83 11.14 6.57
CA LEU A 111 -18.14 10.27 5.42
C LEU A 111 -18.87 9.00 5.86
N PHE A 112 -18.38 8.30 6.87
CA PHE A 112 -19.02 7.08 7.34
C PHE A 112 -20.37 7.34 8.01
N ALA A 113 -20.53 8.45 8.73
CA ALA A 113 -21.83 8.88 9.24
C ALA A 113 -22.83 9.15 8.10
N LEU A 114 -22.39 9.85 7.04
CA LEU A 114 -23.22 10.10 5.86
C LEU A 114 -23.60 8.79 5.15
N ALA A 115 -22.63 7.90 4.92
CA ALA A 115 -22.84 6.59 4.31
C ALA A 115 -23.87 5.76 5.07
N SER A 116 -23.76 5.74 6.41
CA SER A 116 -24.74 5.09 7.29
C SER A 116 -26.13 5.71 7.17
N SER A 117 -26.21 7.04 7.18
CA SER A 117 -27.50 7.77 7.11
C SER A 117 -28.25 7.56 5.79
N LEU A 118 -27.52 7.39 4.67
CA LEU A 118 -28.07 7.16 3.34
C LEU A 118 -28.04 5.69 2.91
N ASN A 119 -27.59 4.79 3.79
CA ASN A 119 -27.54 3.35 3.57
C ASN A 119 -26.72 2.96 2.33
N VAL A 120 -25.60 3.66 2.12
CA VAL A 120 -24.67 3.44 0.99
C VAL A 120 -23.49 2.62 1.46
N LEU A 121 -23.11 1.60 0.69
CA LEU A 121 -21.90 0.83 0.92
C LEU A 121 -20.66 1.69 0.64
N VAL A 122 -19.86 1.94 1.67
CA VAL A 122 -18.57 2.60 1.56
C VAL A 122 -17.52 1.73 2.22
N VAL A 123 -16.44 1.45 1.52
CA VAL A 123 -15.36 0.59 2.00
C VAL A 123 -14.03 1.24 1.69
N GLU A 124 -13.17 1.33 2.70
CA GLU A 124 -11.77 1.69 2.52
C GLU A 124 -10.98 0.48 2.03
N ALA A 125 -10.20 0.65 0.96
CA ALA A 125 -9.40 -0.37 0.29
C ALA A 125 -8.08 -0.63 1.04
N VAL A 126 -8.18 -1.03 2.31
CA VAL A 126 -7.03 -1.51 3.09
C VAL A 126 -6.76 -2.97 2.70
N HIS A 127 -6.23 -3.21 1.50
CA HIS A 127 -6.13 -4.54 0.87
C HIS A 127 -5.58 -5.63 1.80
N THR A 128 -4.61 -5.31 2.66
CA THR A 128 -4.02 -6.24 3.64
C THR A 128 -5.04 -6.88 4.59
N ARG A 129 -6.15 -6.19 4.92
CA ARG A 129 -7.24 -6.70 5.75
C ARG A 129 -8.06 -7.79 5.07
N PHE A 130 -8.07 -7.80 3.74
CA PHE A 130 -8.85 -8.74 2.92
C PHE A 130 -8.06 -9.99 2.51
N LEU A 131 -6.74 -9.99 2.71
CA LEU A 131 -5.88 -11.12 2.33
C LEU A 131 -6.28 -12.40 3.08
N PRO A 132 -6.55 -13.52 2.39
CA PRO A 132 -6.91 -14.78 3.07
C PRO A 132 -5.82 -15.26 4.04
N PHE A 133 -4.56 -14.97 3.72
CA PHE A 133 -3.43 -15.37 4.56
C PHE A 133 -3.38 -14.61 5.89
N PHE A 134 -4.07 -13.47 6.02
CA PHE A 134 -4.30 -12.84 7.31
C PHE A 134 -5.07 -13.75 8.28
N LYS A 135 -6.07 -14.50 7.80
CA LYS A 135 -6.80 -15.47 8.63
C LYS A 135 -5.87 -16.56 9.19
N GLN A 136 -4.83 -16.93 8.43
CA GLN A 136 -3.80 -17.86 8.91
C GLN A 136 -2.95 -17.23 10.02
N ILE A 137 -2.56 -15.95 9.90
CA ILE A 137 -1.84 -15.21 10.95
C ILE A 137 -2.65 -15.19 12.24
N VAL A 138 -3.93 -14.80 12.17
CA VAL A 138 -4.84 -14.75 13.33
C VAL A 138 -5.05 -16.13 13.94
N SER A 139 -5.21 -17.16 13.11
CA SER A 139 -5.35 -18.54 13.56
C SER A 139 -4.13 -19.03 14.35
N VAL A 140 -2.92 -18.75 13.86
CA VAL A 140 -1.68 -19.09 14.57
C VAL A 140 -1.61 -18.41 15.93
N ILE A 141 -1.92 -17.11 16.00
CA ILE A 141 -1.93 -16.36 17.26
C ILE A 141 -2.98 -16.96 18.22
N SER A 142 -4.20 -17.17 17.73
CA SER A 142 -5.34 -17.64 18.53
C SER A 142 -5.19 -19.09 19.01
N SER A 143 -4.43 -19.91 18.29
CA SER A 143 -4.13 -21.30 18.70
C SER A 143 -3.28 -21.40 19.97
N GLY A 144 -2.66 -20.30 20.40
CA GLY A 144 -1.71 -20.30 21.52
C GLY A 144 -0.35 -20.90 21.19
N ALA A 145 -0.02 -21.07 19.90
CA ALA A 145 1.27 -21.60 19.44
C ALA A 145 2.48 -20.81 19.96
N ILE A 146 2.32 -19.50 20.16
CA ILE A 146 3.32 -18.61 20.78
C ILE A 146 3.00 -18.25 22.23
N GLY A 147 1.97 -18.86 22.83
CA GLY A 147 1.43 -18.44 24.12
C GLY A 147 0.62 -17.14 24.00
N SER A 148 0.62 -16.33 25.06
CA SER A 148 -0.03 -15.01 25.04
C SER A 148 0.89 -13.99 24.36
N PRO A 149 0.45 -13.29 23.31
CA PRO A 149 1.22 -12.22 22.68
C PRO A 149 1.53 -11.07 23.65
N VAL A 150 2.77 -10.60 23.67
CA VAL A 150 3.25 -9.55 24.59
C VAL A 150 3.86 -8.35 23.88
N MET A 151 4.51 -8.59 22.73
CA MET A 151 5.20 -7.54 21.98
C MET A 151 5.05 -7.76 20.48
N LEU A 152 4.94 -6.65 19.74
CA LEU A 152 4.99 -6.61 18.29
C LEU A 152 6.15 -5.70 17.88
N THR A 153 6.97 -6.17 16.95
CA THR A 153 7.88 -5.32 16.19
C THR A 153 7.56 -5.47 14.72
N ALA A 154 7.28 -4.39 14.03
CA ALA A 154 6.98 -4.42 12.60
C ALA A 154 7.71 -3.29 11.86
N TYR A 155 8.18 -3.62 10.66
CA TYR A 155 8.96 -2.73 9.84
C TYR A 155 8.55 -2.82 8.37
N MET A 156 8.52 -1.66 7.72
CA MET A 156 8.35 -1.53 6.27
C MET A 156 9.42 -0.60 5.71
N ALA A 157 10.13 -1.05 4.68
CA ALA A 157 11.08 -0.25 3.94
C ALA A 157 10.72 -0.28 2.47
N SER A 158 10.87 0.86 1.81
CA SER A 158 10.93 0.95 0.35
C SER A 158 11.77 2.16 -0.03
N ASP A 159 12.53 2.08 -1.12
CA ASP A 159 13.23 3.23 -1.69
C ASP A 159 12.32 3.93 -2.69
N ILE A 160 11.42 4.76 -2.14
CA ILE A 160 10.36 5.45 -2.86
C ILE A 160 10.33 6.95 -2.54
N GLU A 161 11.38 7.47 -1.89
CA GLU A 161 11.49 8.86 -1.48
C GLU A 161 11.25 9.80 -2.66
N ASN A 162 11.78 9.48 -3.85
CA ASN A 162 11.64 10.32 -5.03
C ASN A 162 10.25 10.26 -5.71
N THR A 163 9.29 9.53 -5.13
CA THR A 163 7.91 9.54 -5.62
C THR A 163 7.28 10.90 -5.40
N ALA A 164 6.92 11.59 -6.49
CA ALA A 164 6.41 12.97 -6.44
C ALA A 164 5.22 13.16 -5.48
N ARG A 165 4.28 12.19 -5.42
CA ARG A 165 3.16 12.23 -4.48
C ARG A 165 3.63 12.24 -3.03
N LEU A 166 4.60 11.39 -2.68
CA LEU A 166 5.07 11.22 -1.30
C LEU A 166 5.82 12.45 -0.79
N GLN A 167 6.43 13.23 -1.67
CA GLN A 167 7.11 14.47 -1.31
C GLN A 167 6.18 15.66 -1.04
N ARG A 168 4.87 15.51 -1.25
CA ARG A 168 3.90 16.60 -1.15
C ARG A 168 3.02 16.43 0.09
N PRO A 169 3.16 17.28 1.13
CA PRO A 169 2.31 17.20 2.31
C PRO A 169 0.82 17.40 1.98
N SER A 170 0.49 18.26 1.02
CA SER A 170 -0.89 18.50 0.57
C SER A 170 -1.58 17.28 -0.03
N LEU A 171 -0.83 16.23 -0.43
CA LEU A 171 -1.37 14.98 -0.95
C LEU A 171 -1.35 13.85 0.09
N GLY A 172 -1.13 14.17 1.37
CA GLY A 172 -0.96 13.17 2.43
C GLY A 172 0.35 12.38 2.32
N GLY A 173 1.39 12.98 1.73
CA GLY A 173 2.69 12.33 1.56
C GLY A 173 3.41 11.98 2.87
N GLY A 174 4.49 11.21 2.74
CA GLY A 174 5.32 10.74 3.86
C GLY A 174 5.19 9.25 4.17
N ALA A 175 6.12 8.75 4.96
CA ALA A 175 6.22 7.35 5.37
C ALA A 175 5.04 6.92 6.25
N LEU A 176 4.44 7.84 7.01
CA LEU A 176 3.28 7.63 7.87
C LEU A 176 2.02 7.40 7.05
N GLY A 177 1.72 8.30 6.11
CA GLY A 177 0.54 8.22 5.24
C GLY A 177 0.57 7.02 4.29
N ASP A 178 1.76 6.55 3.94
CA ASP A 178 1.96 5.43 3.01
C ASP A 178 2.10 4.09 3.76
N GLN A 179 3.27 3.81 4.33
CA GLN A 179 3.59 2.51 4.95
C GLN A 179 3.16 2.43 6.44
N GLY A 180 3.23 3.55 7.15
CA GLY A 180 2.86 3.66 8.56
C GLY A 180 1.39 3.34 8.79
N TYR A 181 0.53 3.70 7.84
CA TYR A 181 -0.89 3.38 7.85
C TYR A 181 -1.13 1.87 7.89
N PHE A 182 -0.47 1.09 7.02
CA PHE A 182 -0.55 -0.37 7.03
C PHE A 182 0.05 -0.98 8.30
N LEU A 183 1.11 -0.40 8.86
CA LEU A 183 1.68 -0.84 10.13
C LEU A 183 0.72 -0.63 11.31
N LEU A 184 0.02 0.50 11.36
CA LEU A 184 -1.02 0.77 12.37
C LEU A 184 -2.18 -0.21 12.23
N HIS A 185 -2.63 -0.47 11.00
CA HIS A 185 -3.62 -1.52 10.76
C HIS A 185 -3.11 -2.90 11.20
N PHE A 186 -1.86 -3.25 10.93
CA PHE A 186 -1.30 -4.54 11.37
C PHE A 186 -1.24 -4.66 12.89
N ALA A 187 -0.84 -3.60 13.59
CA ALA A 187 -0.83 -3.57 15.05
C ALA A 187 -2.23 -3.74 15.64
N SER A 188 -3.20 -3.02 15.08
CA SER A 188 -4.63 -3.16 15.40
C SER A 188 -5.14 -4.59 15.17
N MET A 189 -4.74 -5.24 14.08
CA MET A 189 -5.11 -6.64 13.81
C MET A 189 -4.57 -7.61 14.86
N VAL A 190 -3.37 -7.37 15.37
CA VAL A 190 -2.70 -8.27 16.33
C VAL A 190 -3.15 -8.01 17.77
N PHE A 191 -3.33 -6.75 18.17
CA PHE A 191 -3.59 -6.36 19.56
C PHE A 191 -4.94 -5.65 19.80
N GLY A 192 -5.69 -5.33 18.77
CA GLY A 192 -6.88 -4.47 18.83
C GLY A 192 -6.50 -2.99 18.99
N ASP A 193 -7.47 -2.16 19.39
CA ASP A 193 -7.32 -0.69 19.33
C ASP A 193 -7.24 0.00 20.69
N ARG A 194 -7.15 -0.79 21.78
CA ARG A 194 -7.15 -0.24 23.16
C ARG A 194 -5.79 0.35 23.54
N VAL A 195 -5.32 1.31 22.76
CA VAL A 195 -4.07 2.04 22.97
C VAL A 195 -4.24 3.01 24.15
N LYS A 196 -3.26 3.00 25.05
CA LYS A 196 -3.14 3.86 26.22
C LYS A 196 -2.23 5.07 25.95
N ARG A 197 -1.16 4.87 25.18
CA ARG A 197 -0.17 5.91 24.87
C ARG A 197 0.48 5.65 23.52
N ILE A 198 0.71 6.74 22.79
CA ILE A 198 1.48 6.76 21.54
C ILE A 198 2.70 7.67 21.75
N GLN A 199 3.86 7.22 21.29
CA GLN A 199 5.06 8.06 21.18
C GLN A 199 5.64 7.88 19.78
N SER A 200 6.04 8.98 19.15
CA SER A 200 6.56 8.95 17.79
C SER A 200 7.74 9.89 17.61
N GLY A 201 8.61 9.54 16.66
CA GLY A 201 9.68 10.40 16.16
C GLY A 201 9.86 10.17 14.66
N CYS A 202 10.30 11.19 13.94
CA CYS A 202 10.52 11.10 12.50
C CYS A 202 11.77 11.85 12.04
N VAL A 203 12.24 11.48 10.85
CA VAL A 203 13.20 12.25 10.07
C VAL A 203 12.43 12.87 8.90
N PHE A 204 12.49 14.19 8.76
CA PHE A 204 11.78 14.89 7.69
C PHE A 204 12.57 14.90 6.39
N THR A 205 11.85 14.97 5.27
CA THR A 205 12.38 15.45 3.99
C THR A 205 12.51 16.99 4.01
N PRO A 206 13.19 17.61 3.02
CA PRO A 206 13.18 19.06 2.86
C PRO A 206 11.77 19.66 2.68
N SER A 207 10.84 18.91 2.08
CA SER A 207 9.44 19.31 1.92
C SER A 207 8.57 19.12 3.16
N ARG A 208 9.17 18.73 4.30
CA ARG A 208 8.52 18.57 5.61
C ARG A 208 7.43 17.48 5.67
N VAL A 209 7.52 16.47 4.81
CA VAL A 209 6.90 15.16 5.09
C VAL A 209 7.88 14.28 5.88
N ASP A 210 7.37 13.28 6.58
CA ASP A 210 8.22 12.29 7.24
C ASP A 210 8.82 11.32 6.21
N ARG A 211 10.15 11.31 6.09
CA ARG A 211 10.91 10.33 5.29
C ARG A 211 11.00 8.98 5.99
N GLN A 212 11.13 9.05 7.32
CA GLN A 212 11.24 7.90 8.20
C GLN A 212 10.45 8.20 9.46
N ILE A 213 9.78 7.20 10.01
CA ILE A 213 9.00 7.36 11.24
C ILE A 213 9.12 6.11 12.11
N ASN A 214 9.17 6.34 13.43
CA ASN A 214 8.97 5.33 14.45
C ASN A 214 7.71 5.66 15.25
N ILE A 215 6.97 4.61 15.61
CA ILE A 215 5.74 4.70 16.39
C ILE A 215 5.80 3.62 17.47
N LEU A 216 5.70 4.04 18.72
CA LEU A 216 5.55 3.18 19.89
C LEU A 216 4.11 3.26 20.36
N LEU A 217 3.43 2.11 20.40
CA LEU A 217 2.09 1.95 20.96
C LEU A 217 2.18 1.18 22.27
N GLN A 218 1.63 1.74 23.34
CA GLN A 218 1.41 1.04 24.61
C GLN A 218 -0.07 0.77 24.78
N TYR A 219 -0.46 -0.48 24.99
CA TYR A 219 -1.85 -0.90 25.13
C TYR A 219 -2.31 -0.85 26.59
N LYS A 220 -3.63 -0.85 26.82
CA LYS A 220 -4.23 -0.83 28.17
C LYS A 220 -3.98 -2.10 28.98
N ASP A 221 -3.61 -3.18 28.33
CA ASP A 221 -3.28 -4.49 28.93
C ASP A 221 -1.76 -4.77 28.91
N ASP A 222 -0.96 -3.70 28.95
CA ASP A 222 0.50 -3.72 29.10
C ASP A 222 1.28 -4.42 27.97
N ARG A 223 0.63 -4.70 26.84
CA ARG A 223 1.30 -5.07 25.58
C ARG A 223 1.90 -3.83 24.91
N MET A 224 2.90 -4.05 24.06
CA MET A 224 3.55 -2.97 23.30
C MET A 224 3.77 -3.32 21.83
N ALA A 225 3.65 -2.33 20.95
CA ALA A 225 4.06 -2.43 19.56
C ALA A 225 5.08 -1.35 19.19
N VAL A 226 6.12 -1.74 18.46
CA VAL A 226 7.11 -0.84 17.85
C VAL A 226 6.99 -0.98 16.34
N LEU A 227 6.63 0.13 15.69
CA LEU A 227 6.38 0.20 14.26
C LEU A 227 7.36 1.19 13.65
N THR A 228 8.01 0.80 12.56
CA THR A 228 8.96 1.67 11.87
C THR A 228 8.73 1.62 10.37
N SER A 229 8.68 2.77 9.71
CA SER A 229 8.67 2.85 8.25
C SER A 229 9.70 3.83 7.69
N THR A 230 10.18 3.55 6.49
CA THR A 230 11.11 4.41 5.74
C THR A 230 10.79 4.41 4.24
N THR A 231 10.84 5.60 3.64
CA THR A 231 10.77 5.77 2.17
C THR A 231 12.16 5.86 1.53
N SER A 232 13.23 5.86 2.30
CA SER A 232 14.61 6.09 1.81
C SER A 232 15.51 4.88 2.03
N GLY A 233 14.94 3.67 2.07
CA GLY A 233 15.66 2.46 2.45
C GLY A 233 15.16 1.25 1.68
N ASN A 234 16.07 0.60 0.95
CA ASN A 234 15.82 -0.73 0.41
C ASN A 234 15.83 -1.75 1.54
N GLY A 235 14.80 -2.58 1.63
CA GLY A 235 14.72 -3.58 2.68
C GLY A 235 13.45 -4.42 2.64
N GLU A 236 13.47 -5.44 3.47
CA GLU A 236 12.32 -6.31 3.68
C GLU A 236 11.22 -5.59 4.47
N SER A 237 9.97 -5.99 4.24
CA SER A 237 8.89 -5.74 5.19
C SER A 237 8.69 -6.97 6.05
N ARG A 238 8.68 -6.81 7.38
CA ARG A 238 8.65 -7.93 8.31
C ARG A 238 7.97 -7.54 9.62
N ALA A 239 7.29 -8.50 10.24
CA ALA A 239 6.87 -8.39 11.63
C ALA A 239 7.32 -9.59 12.47
N VAL A 240 7.50 -9.34 13.76
CA VAL A 240 7.72 -10.35 14.79
C VAL A 240 6.70 -10.14 15.89
N VAL A 241 5.93 -11.18 16.20
CA VAL A 241 5.02 -11.20 17.36
C VAL A 241 5.63 -12.12 18.39
N GLN A 242 6.10 -11.55 19.50
CA GLN A 242 6.59 -12.31 20.64
C GLN A 242 5.43 -12.67 21.58
N GLY A 243 5.44 -13.90 22.07
CA GLY A 243 4.52 -14.36 23.10
C GLY A 243 5.23 -15.17 24.19
N THR A 244 4.46 -15.57 25.20
CA THR A 244 5.01 -16.23 26.41
C THR A 244 5.59 -17.62 26.19
N LYS A 245 5.35 -18.27 25.03
CA LYS A 245 5.85 -19.62 24.72
C LYS A 245 6.75 -19.67 23.48
N GLY A 246 7.01 -18.53 22.84
CA GLY A 246 7.73 -18.47 21.58
C GLY A 246 7.45 -17.19 20.82
N TYR A 247 7.74 -17.18 19.53
CA TYR A 247 7.45 -16.04 18.66
C TYR A 247 7.13 -16.50 17.25
N MET A 248 6.50 -15.62 16.47
CA MET A 248 6.29 -15.83 15.06
C MET A 248 6.83 -14.68 14.24
N VAL A 249 7.32 -15.01 13.05
CA VAL A 249 7.86 -14.09 12.07
C VAL A 249 6.95 -14.08 10.85
N ILE A 250 6.49 -12.91 10.44
CA ILE A 250 5.74 -12.67 9.21
C ILE A 250 6.64 -11.96 8.21
N THR A 251 6.75 -12.47 6.99
CA THR A 251 7.48 -11.82 5.89
C THR A 251 6.52 -11.16 4.91
N ASP A 252 6.94 -10.01 4.37
CA ASP A 252 6.18 -9.12 3.49
C ASP A 252 4.84 -8.66 4.09
N LEU A 253 4.78 -7.52 4.78
CA LEU A 253 3.52 -7.02 5.33
C LEU A 253 2.60 -6.37 4.29
N ARG A 254 3.08 -6.17 3.05
CA ARG A 254 2.26 -5.63 1.96
C ARG A 254 1.38 -6.71 1.35
N ASN A 255 1.82 -7.97 1.40
CA ASN A 255 1.12 -9.08 0.77
C ASN A 255 1.29 -10.43 1.51
N TYR A 256 1.60 -10.42 2.80
CA TYR A 256 1.87 -11.57 3.68
C TYR A 256 2.37 -12.82 2.95
N GLU A 257 3.68 -12.94 2.78
CA GLU A 257 4.28 -14.06 2.05
C GLU A 257 4.35 -15.34 2.90
N SER A 258 4.76 -15.22 4.17
CA SER A 258 4.93 -16.38 5.03
C SER A 258 4.76 -16.06 6.52
N VAL A 259 4.45 -17.10 7.30
CA VAL A 259 4.49 -17.09 8.77
C VAL A 259 5.35 -18.25 9.23
N THR A 260 6.37 -17.99 10.03
CA THR A 260 7.19 -19.02 10.66
C THR A 260 7.09 -18.90 12.18
N VAL A 261 6.82 -20.01 12.86
CA VAL A 261 6.66 -20.06 14.32
C VAL A 261 7.88 -20.73 14.93
N TYR A 262 8.33 -20.18 16.06
CA TYR A 262 9.47 -20.63 16.83
C TYR A 262 9.04 -20.85 18.28
N GLY A 263 9.47 -21.96 18.87
CA GLY A 263 9.29 -22.22 20.30
C GLY A 263 10.22 -21.38 21.17
N SER A 264 10.05 -21.48 22.49
CA SER A 264 10.90 -20.78 23.48
C SER A 264 12.40 -21.09 23.35
N GLY A 265 12.74 -22.30 22.88
CA GLY A 265 14.13 -22.70 22.59
C GLY A 265 14.68 -22.21 21.25
N GLY A 266 13.92 -21.40 20.50
CA GLY A 266 14.33 -20.88 19.19
C GLY A 266 14.23 -21.89 18.04
N ASN A 267 13.79 -23.13 18.30
CA ASN A 267 13.55 -24.12 17.26
C ASN A 267 12.29 -23.77 16.46
N LYS A 268 12.37 -23.92 15.14
CA LYS A 268 11.22 -23.76 14.24
C LYS A 268 10.20 -24.86 14.51
N THR A 269 8.95 -24.48 14.83
CA THR A 269 7.86 -25.42 15.13
C THR A 269 6.82 -25.51 14.02
N ALA A 270 6.64 -24.44 13.24
CA ALA A 270 5.74 -24.43 12.09
C ALA A 270 6.17 -23.41 11.02
N SER A 271 5.72 -23.62 9.79
CA SER A 271 5.91 -22.69 8.67
C SER A 271 4.69 -22.76 7.77
N TYR A 272 4.15 -21.60 7.43
CA TYR A 272 3.05 -21.45 6.50
C TYR A 272 3.49 -20.49 5.40
N LYS A 273 3.19 -20.82 4.15
CA LYS A 273 3.40 -19.92 3.01
C LYS A 273 2.07 -19.56 2.39
N ARG A 274 1.97 -18.34 1.88
CA ARG A 274 0.80 -17.86 1.16
C ARG A 274 0.50 -18.79 -0.03
N PRO A 275 -0.76 -19.20 -0.23
CA PRO A 275 -1.17 -19.87 -1.45
C PRO A 275 -0.95 -19.00 -2.70
N ARG A 276 -1.02 -19.62 -3.88
CA ARG A 276 -1.05 -18.86 -5.14
C ARG A 276 -2.34 -18.02 -5.21
N GLN A 277 -2.20 -16.80 -5.70
CA GLN A 277 -3.27 -15.83 -5.92
C GLN A 277 -2.92 -15.01 -7.18
N LYS A 278 -3.92 -14.43 -7.84
CA LYS A 278 -3.70 -13.64 -9.06
C LYS A 278 -3.20 -12.24 -8.70
N SER A 279 -3.81 -11.62 -7.69
CA SER A 279 -3.39 -10.34 -7.15
C SER A 279 -3.89 -10.19 -5.70
N GLU A 280 -3.12 -9.48 -4.90
CA GLU A 280 -3.47 -9.01 -3.56
C GLU A 280 -4.77 -8.20 -3.51
N PHE A 281 -5.10 -7.47 -4.58
CA PHE A 281 -6.29 -6.61 -4.65
C PHE A 281 -7.56 -7.36 -5.10
N GLU A 282 -7.46 -8.65 -5.47
CA GLU A 282 -8.64 -9.42 -5.90
C GLU A 282 -9.62 -9.68 -4.74
N PHE A 283 -9.10 -9.72 -3.52
CA PHE A 283 -9.88 -10.05 -2.33
C PHE A 283 -10.72 -8.89 -1.81
N GLU A 284 -10.23 -7.65 -1.90
CA GLU A 284 -11.02 -6.47 -1.53
C GLU A 284 -12.18 -6.24 -2.50
N LEU A 285 -11.96 -6.43 -3.81
CA LEU A 285 -13.05 -6.36 -4.80
C LEU A 285 -14.07 -7.50 -4.58
N ALA A 286 -13.60 -8.71 -4.26
CA ALA A 286 -14.48 -9.83 -3.95
C ALA A 286 -15.32 -9.58 -2.68
N ALA A 287 -14.70 -9.07 -1.61
CA ALA A 287 -15.39 -8.73 -0.37
C ALA A 287 -16.39 -7.59 -0.58
N PHE A 288 -15.98 -6.52 -1.27
CA PHE A 288 -16.84 -5.40 -1.62
C PHE A 288 -18.09 -5.85 -2.39
N THR A 289 -17.91 -6.67 -3.43
CA THR A 289 -19.05 -7.16 -4.22
C THR A 289 -19.95 -8.12 -3.45
N ALA A 290 -19.42 -8.88 -2.49
CA ALA A 290 -20.20 -9.71 -1.59
C ALA A 290 -21.03 -8.86 -0.60
N ALA A 291 -20.44 -7.81 -0.02
CA ALA A 291 -21.11 -6.85 0.83
C ALA A 291 -22.24 -6.13 0.08
N LEU A 292 -21.98 -5.70 -1.17
CA LEU A 292 -22.98 -5.07 -2.03
C LEU A 292 -24.18 -5.98 -2.29
N LYS A 293 -23.93 -7.24 -2.66
CA LYS A 293 -24.99 -8.25 -2.86
C LYS A 293 -25.80 -8.53 -1.59
N SER A 294 -25.14 -8.43 -0.44
CA SER A 294 -25.75 -8.63 0.88
C SER A 294 -26.43 -7.37 1.42
N LYS A 295 -26.39 -6.25 0.68
CA LYS A 295 -26.90 -4.94 1.08
C LYS A 295 -26.31 -4.45 2.42
N TRP A 296 -25.03 -4.72 2.63
CA TRP A 296 -24.29 -4.17 3.76
C TRP A 296 -23.84 -2.74 3.45
N THR A 297 -23.58 -1.97 4.50
CA THR A 297 -23.03 -0.60 4.40
C THR A 297 -21.51 -0.56 4.59
N GLU A 298 -20.91 -1.65 5.05
CA GLU A 298 -19.48 -1.82 5.31
C GLU A 298 -19.04 -3.29 5.13
N CYS A 299 -17.74 -3.53 5.04
CA CYS A 299 -17.15 -4.88 5.06
C CYS A 299 -16.70 -5.25 6.47
N PRO A 300 -16.96 -6.49 6.96
CA PRO A 300 -16.54 -6.93 8.29
C PRO A 300 -15.02 -7.02 8.44
N GLU A 301 -14.27 -7.15 7.34
CA GLU A 301 -12.80 -7.12 7.34
C GLU A 301 -12.24 -5.74 7.74
N ILE A 302 -12.96 -4.67 7.41
CA ILE A 302 -12.60 -3.29 7.74
C ILE A 302 -13.86 -2.48 8.10
N PRO A 303 -14.40 -2.64 9.33
CA PRO A 303 -15.51 -1.83 9.79
C PRO A 303 -15.15 -0.34 9.79
N HIS A 304 -16.11 0.55 9.56
CA HIS A 304 -15.91 2.01 9.55
C HIS A 304 -15.25 2.51 10.83
N ALA A 305 -15.66 1.96 11.97
CA ALA A 305 -15.07 2.29 13.28
C ALA A 305 -13.56 1.96 13.34
N GLN A 306 -13.10 0.93 12.62
CA GLN A 306 -11.70 0.57 12.55
C GLN A 306 -10.89 1.61 11.76
N SER A 307 -11.39 2.05 10.61
CA SER A 307 -10.78 3.12 9.81
C SER A 307 -10.70 4.43 10.61
N VAL A 308 -11.80 4.83 11.27
CA VAL A 308 -11.82 6.02 12.14
C VAL A 308 -10.80 5.92 13.28
N SER A 309 -10.72 4.76 13.94
CA SER A 309 -9.77 4.50 15.01
C SER A 309 -8.31 4.68 14.56
N ILE A 310 -7.95 4.15 13.38
CA ILE A 310 -6.61 4.35 12.80
C ILE A 310 -6.40 5.83 12.44
N MET A 311 -7.39 6.50 11.85
CA MET A 311 -7.28 7.92 11.53
C MET A 311 -7.09 8.82 12.76
N HIS A 312 -7.68 8.49 13.91
CA HIS A 312 -7.38 9.19 15.16
C HIS A 312 -5.92 8.99 15.60
N MET A 313 -5.36 7.78 15.43
CA MET A 313 -3.95 7.55 15.71
C MET A 313 -3.08 8.37 14.76
N MET A 314 -3.42 8.41 13.47
CA MET A 314 -2.74 9.23 12.46
C MET A 314 -2.76 10.72 12.82
N ASP A 315 -3.92 11.28 13.17
CA ASP A 315 -4.06 12.67 13.61
C ASP A 315 -3.22 12.96 14.86
N PHE A 316 -3.24 12.06 15.84
CA PHE A 316 -2.46 12.21 17.06
C PHE A 316 -0.95 12.24 16.76
N ILE A 317 -0.47 11.30 15.93
CA ILE A 317 0.94 11.20 15.54
C ILE A 317 1.37 12.43 14.75
N ARG A 318 0.57 12.86 13.75
CA ARG A 318 0.85 14.07 12.97
C ARG A 318 0.96 15.30 13.86
N LYS A 319 0.02 15.48 14.79
CA LYS A 319 0.04 16.57 15.76
C LYS A 319 1.27 16.50 16.67
N GLN A 320 1.65 15.31 17.14
CA GLN A 320 2.85 15.12 17.96
C GLN A 320 4.13 15.52 17.22
N LEU A 321 4.21 15.23 15.92
CA LEU A 321 5.38 15.47 15.08
C LEU A 321 5.38 16.87 14.43
N GLY A 322 4.27 17.61 14.47
CA GLY A 322 4.10 18.87 13.76
C GLY A 322 4.02 18.69 12.25
N ILE A 323 3.44 17.57 11.79
CA ILE A 323 3.09 17.34 10.38
C ILE A 323 1.74 18.00 10.13
N SER A 324 1.68 18.91 9.17
CA SER A 324 0.47 19.62 8.75
C SER A 324 0.26 19.42 7.26
N TYR A 325 -0.97 19.09 6.87
CA TYR A 325 -1.39 19.03 5.47
C TYR A 325 -2.08 20.32 5.01
N GLU A 326 -2.44 21.21 5.94
CA GLU A 326 -3.14 22.48 5.69
C GLU A 326 -2.19 23.59 5.20
N ASP A 327 -0.91 23.56 5.58
CA ASP A 327 0.03 24.70 5.42
C ASP A 327 0.55 24.95 3.99
N ILE A 328 -0.10 24.45 2.93
CA ILE A 328 0.48 24.50 1.58
C ILE A 328 -0.51 24.79 0.46
N GLN A 329 -1.39 25.78 0.68
CA GLN A 329 -1.87 26.63 -0.41
C GLN A 329 -1.01 27.90 -0.62
N THR A 330 0.02 28.13 0.20
CA THR A 330 0.75 29.42 0.23
C THR A 330 2.26 29.34 -0.01
N SER A 331 2.83 28.18 -0.32
CA SER A 331 4.26 28.10 -0.67
C SER A 331 4.49 28.43 -2.16
N PRO A 332 5.33 29.42 -2.51
CA PRO A 332 5.57 29.86 -3.90
C PRO A 332 6.29 28.83 -4.79
N LEU A 333 6.46 27.59 -4.34
CA LEU A 333 7.08 26.49 -5.09
C LEU A 333 6.10 25.74 -6.01
N TYR A 334 4.83 26.13 -6.09
CA TYR A 334 3.79 25.55 -6.95
C TYR A 334 3.87 25.96 -8.43
N GLY A 335 5.09 26.14 -8.95
CA GLY A 335 5.35 26.59 -10.31
C GLY A 335 6.12 25.61 -11.19
N LEU A 336 6.37 24.36 -10.76
CA LEU A 336 7.06 23.39 -11.61
C LEU A 336 6.04 22.46 -12.30
N PRO A 337 6.04 22.37 -13.64
CA PRO A 337 5.16 21.48 -14.36
C PRO A 337 5.48 20.01 -14.07
N ASP A 338 4.44 19.19 -14.18
CA ASP A 338 4.46 17.74 -14.10
C ASP A 338 5.51 17.17 -15.08
N PRO A 339 6.59 16.50 -14.61
CA PRO A 339 7.61 15.94 -15.51
C PRO A 339 7.10 14.70 -16.28
N GLY A 340 5.84 14.31 -16.12
CA GLY A 340 5.22 13.18 -16.84
C GLY A 340 4.64 13.49 -18.23
N ALA A 341 4.62 14.74 -18.69
CA ALA A 341 4.06 15.09 -20.01
C ALA A 341 5.16 15.29 -21.08
N SER A 342 5.50 14.20 -21.78
CA SER A 342 6.16 14.09 -23.10
C SER A 342 7.14 15.18 -23.58
N GLY A 343 8.40 14.79 -23.81
CA GLY A 343 9.32 15.50 -24.72
C GLY A 343 10.78 15.10 -24.51
N GLY A 344 11.40 14.46 -25.51
CA GLY A 344 12.79 14.01 -25.45
C GLY A 344 13.76 15.14 -25.10
N MET A 345 14.55 14.94 -24.05
CA MET A 345 15.55 15.92 -23.63
C MET A 345 16.89 15.63 -24.31
N GLN A 346 17.28 16.52 -25.22
CA GLN A 346 18.64 16.60 -25.74
C GLN A 346 19.60 17.00 -24.62
N ILE A 347 20.75 16.31 -24.56
CA ILE A 347 21.85 16.58 -23.65
C ILE A 347 22.67 17.76 -24.23
N PRO A 348 22.83 18.91 -23.54
CA PRO A 348 23.83 19.91 -23.93
C PRO A 348 25.18 19.53 -23.31
N GLY A 349 26.22 19.58 -24.15
CA GLY A 349 27.60 19.31 -23.78
C GLY A 349 28.33 20.49 -23.12
N GLU A 350 29.58 20.17 -22.78
CA GLU A 350 30.70 21.00 -22.33
C GLU A 350 30.68 21.54 -20.90
N ALA A 351 31.48 20.88 -20.05
CA ALA A 351 32.02 21.41 -18.81
C ALA A 351 33.28 22.24 -19.10
N ALA A 352 33.39 23.41 -18.46
CA ALA A 352 34.62 24.22 -18.36
C ALA A 352 35.11 24.25 -16.90
N PRO A 353 36.42 24.47 -16.64
CA PRO A 353 37.13 23.89 -15.50
C PRO A 353 37.07 24.75 -14.23
N VAL A 354 37.17 24.08 -13.07
CA VAL A 354 37.28 24.72 -11.76
C VAL A 354 38.75 24.99 -11.44
N ALA A 355 39.03 26.23 -11.05
CA ALA A 355 40.34 26.73 -10.66
C ALA A 355 40.73 26.31 -9.23
N ASP A 356 42.04 26.11 -9.07
CA ASP A 356 42.78 25.77 -7.86
C ASP A 356 42.87 26.96 -6.88
N SER A 357 42.61 26.71 -5.60
CA SER A 357 43.01 27.61 -4.51
C SER A 357 43.30 26.80 -3.26
N GLY A 358 44.58 26.60 -2.98
CA GLY A 358 45.08 25.85 -1.84
C GLY A 358 44.90 26.53 -0.49
N MET A 359 44.81 25.70 0.55
CA MET A 359 45.17 26.05 1.93
C MET A 359 45.85 24.83 2.56
N GLN A 360 47.10 25.00 2.99
CA GLN A 360 47.92 24.01 3.69
C GLN A 360 47.46 23.86 5.15
N ILE A 361 47.49 22.64 5.68
CA ILE A 361 47.46 22.38 7.12
C ILE A 361 48.59 21.38 7.45
N SER A 362 49.41 21.77 8.44
CA SER A 362 50.63 21.12 8.91
C SER A 362 50.37 19.89 9.78
N GLU A 363 51.20 18.86 9.62
CA GLU A 363 51.34 17.72 10.54
C GLU A 363 52.09 18.14 11.80
N ASP A 364 51.46 18.04 12.97
CA ASP A 364 52.10 17.65 14.22
C ASP A 364 51.07 17.52 15.36
N SER A 365 51.20 16.44 16.15
CA SER A 365 50.58 16.16 17.46
C SER A 365 49.40 15.17 17.50
N LEU A 366 49.69 13.87 17.55
CA LEU A 366 48.85 12.86 18.23
C LEU A 366 49.72 11.92 19.10
N PRO A 367 49.30 11.57 20.34
CA PRO A 367 50.07 10.75 21.29
C PRO A 367 49.92 9.22 21.05
N PRO A 368 50.82 8.37 21.60
CA PRO A 368 50.95 6.98 21.20
C PRO A 368 49.99 6.02 21.92
N ALA A 369 49.59 4.95 21.24
CA ALA A 369 48.95 3.77 21.83
C ALA A 369 49.93 2.59 21.74
N ASP A 370 50.14 1.92 22.88
CA ASP A 370 50.95 0.71 23.00
C ASP A 370 50.13 -0.41 23.68
N SER A 371 50.45 -1.66 23.29
CA SER A 371 49.94 -2.98 23.74
C SER A 371 48.47 -3.32 23.40
N GLY A 372 48.08 -4.46 22.82
CA GLY A 372 48.77 -5.69 22.40
C GLY A 372 47.83 -6.89 22.62
N MET A 373 47.44 -7.62 21.57
CA MET A 373 47.19 -9.08 21.59
C MET A 373 46.86 -9.60 20.19
N GLN A 374 47.64 -10.59 19.77
CA GLN A 374 47.53 -11.36 18.52
C GLN A 374 46.34 -12.31 18.54
N ILE A 375 45.67 -12.49 17.40
CA ILE A 375 44.82 -13.66 17.12
C ILE A 375 45.26 -14.22 15.75
N SER A 376 45.57 -15.51 15.76
CA SER A 376 46.12 -16.32 14.66
C SER A 376 45.14 -16.55 13.51
N GLU A 377 45.63 -16.40 12.28
CA GLU A 377 45.00 -16.92 11.05
C GLU A 377 45.26 -18.43 10.97
N ASP A 378 44.25 -19.24 11.25
CA ASP A 378 44.15 -20.62 10.77
C ASP A 378 42.70 -21.08 10.95
N SER A 379 41.99 -21.24 9.83
CA SER A 379 40.80 -22.10 9.58
C SER A 379 39.82 -21.46 8.59
N LEU A 380 40.21 -21.37 7.31
CA LEU A 380 39.27 -21.29 6.19
C LEU A 380 39.47 -22.56 5.34
N PRO A 381 38.45 -23.40 5.12
CA PRO A 381 38.60 -24.56 4.25
C PRO A 381 38.60 -24.13 2.77
N PRO A 382 39.36 -24.82 1.90
CA PRO A 382 39.64 -24.38 0.54
C PRO A 382 38.47 -24.65 -0.42
N ALA A 383 38.42 -23.82 -1.46
CA ALA A 383 37.59 -24.02 -2.63
C ALA A 383 38.19 -25.09 -3.57
N ASP A 384 37.27 -25.81 -4.20
CA ASP A 384 37.36 -26.47 -5.52
C ASP A 384 37.70 -27.97 -5.61
N SER A 385 36.76 -28.75 -6.14
CA SER A 385 36.99 -29.69 -7.25
C SER A 385 35.70 -30.41 -7.65
N GLY A 386 35.51 -30.54 -8.97
CA GLY A 386 34.26 -30.87 -9.63
C GLY A 386 33.72 -32.29 -9.45
N MET A 387 32.42 -32.41 -9.67
CA MET A 387 31.78 -33.65 -10.10
C MET A 387 30.79 -33.35 -11.21
N GLN A 388 31.01 -34.02 -12.34
CA GLN A 388 30.15 -34.03 -13.51
C GLN A 388 28.73 -34.50 -13.14
N ILE A 389 27.71 -33.81 -13.63
CA ILE A 389 26.34 -34.32 -13.64
C ILE A 389 25.94 -34.47 -15.10
N SER A 390 25.64 -35.71 -15.45
CA SER A 390 25.15 -36.18 -16.75
C SER A 390 23.85 -35.51 -17.14
N GLU A 391 23.73 -35.16 -18.43
CA GLU A 391 22.48 -34.88 -19.11
C GLU A 391 21.56 -36.11 -19.01
N GLU A 392 20.43 -35.97 -18.32
CA GLU A 392 19.29 -36.87 -18.48
C GLU A 392 18.23 -36.16 -19.33
N THR A 393 17.98 -36.76 -20.47
CA THR A 393 16.99 -36.43 -21.48
C THR A 393 15.57 -36.62 -20.92
N VAL A 394 14.76 -35.56 -20.98
CA VAL A 394 13.30 -35.63 -20.77
C VAL A 394 12.64 -35.77 -22.16
N PRO A 395 11.73 -36.74 -22.38
CA PRO A 395 11.06 -36.90 -23.67
C PRO A 395 10.00 -35.81 -23.88
N PRO A 396 9.68 -35.43 -25.14
CA PRO A 396 8.64 -34.44 -25.39
C PRO A 396 7.25 -35.04 -25.11
N ALA A 397 6.42 -34.30 -24.38
CA ALA A 397 5.00 -34.60 -24.24
C ALA A 397 4.23 -34.03 -25.45
N ASP A 398 3.37 -34.89 -25.99
CA ASP A 398 2.59 -34.74 -27.20
C ASP A 398 1.70 -33.49 -27.27
N GLY A 399 1.54 -33.00 -28.49
CA GLY A 399 0.70 -31.87 -28.86
C GLY A 399 -0.79 -32.10 -28.61
N GLY A 400 -1.41 -31.10 -28.00
CA GLY A 400 -2.85 -30.85 -28.00
C GLY A 400 -3.11 -29.45 -28.54
N SER A 401 -3.94 -29.39 -29.57
CA SER A 401 -4.35 -28.22 -30.36
C SER A 401 -4.69 -26.96 -29.56
N ALA A 402 -4.07 -25.84 -29.93
CA ALA A 402 -4.54 -24.50 -29.59
C ALA A 402 -5.77 -24.18 -30.45
N GLU A 403 -6.94 -24.01 -29.82
CA GLU A 403 -8.08 -23.36 -30.46
C GLU A 403 -7.81 -21.85 -30.54
N GLU A 404 -7.87 -21.33 -31.77
CA GLU A 404 -7.74 -19.90 -32.08
C GLU A 404 -8.85 -19.10 -31.41
N ILE A 405 -8.46 -18.09 -30.63
CA ILE A 405 -9.36 -17.07 -30.09
C ILE A 405 -9.73 -16.13 -31.25
N PRO A 406 -11.01 -15.92 -31.58
CA PRO A 406 -11.39 -15.01 -32.66
C PRO A 406 -11.07 -13.56 -32.28
N PRO A 407 -10.71 -12.70 -33.25
CA PRO A 407 -10.38 -11.30 -32.99
C PRO A 407 -11.59 -10.55 -32.40
N LEU A 408 -11.31 -9.71 -31.41
CA LEU A 408 -12.28 -8.78 -30.81
C LEU A 408 -12.74 -7.77 -31.88
N GLU A 409 -14.04 -7.73 -32.15
CA GLU A 409 -14.66 -6.69 -32.98
C GLU A 409 -14.42 -5.29 -32.38
N GLU A 410 -14.10 -4.33 -33.24
CA GLU A 410 -13.80 -2.94 -32.89
C GLU A 410 -14.93 -2.32 -32.05
N ALA A 411 -14.57 -1.82 -30.86
CA ALA A 411 -15.48 -1.06 -30.01
C ALA A 411 -15.75 0.31 -30.65
N ASP A 412 -17.02 0.58 -30.92
CA ASP A 412 -17.54 1.81 -31.52
C ASP A 412 -17.40 2.98 -30.52
N TRP A 413 -16.32 3.74 -30.61
CA TRP A 413 -16.04 4.94 -29.79
C TRP A 413 -16.81 6.13 -30.36
N LYS A 414 -18.05 6.35 -29.93
CA LYS A 414 -18.77 7.58 -30.25
C LYS A 414 -18.49 8.66 -29.21
N GLU A 415 -17.84 9.74 -29.66
CA GLU A 415 -17.88 11.05 -29.04
C GLU A 415 -19.35 11.50 -28.90
N ILE A 416 -19.71 12.07 -27.75
CA ILE A 416 -21.03 12.68 -27.53
C ILE A 416 -20.76 14.12 -27.10
N ASP A 417 -21.17 15.06 -27.96
CA ASP A 417 -21.39 16.49 -27.67
C ASP A 417 -22.44 16.71 -26.58
#